data_AF-A0A352IPW0-F1
#
_entry.id   AF-A0A352IPW0-F1
#
_cell.length_a   1.000
_cell.length_b   1.000
_cell.length_c   1.000
_cell.angle_alpha   90.00
_cell.angle_beta   90.00
_cell.angle_gamma   90.00
#
_symmetry.space_group_name_H-M   'P 1'
#
loop_
_entity.id
_entity.type
_entity.pdbx_description
1 polymer ?
#
loop_
_entity_poly.entity_id
_entity_poly.type
_entity_poly.pdbx_seq_one_letter_code
_entity_poly.pdbx_strand_id
1 'polypeptide(L)'
;TLDDRATDALRILNEDFGIQPEQNLLAPVHFGLAVAQSISMTYANAYGRAGVEDRVCDLSLAAVDGAGAVAPIAPGVEAALFSISNGIPPSAGVNIVYDGADGQPTNLPASASPSTNQLDYGLDALLCLRSLAQGSDAVSGADLQGSDAELATAIAEGIAEVR
;
A
#
# COMPACT_ATOMS: atom_id res chain seq x y z
N THR A 1 16.42 19.66 -10.27
CA THR A 1 17.28 19.07 -9.21
C THR A 1 16.44 18.10 -8.39
N LEU A 2 16.99 17.48 -7.32
CA LEU A 2 16.15 16.73 -6.37
C LEU A 2 15.14 17.65 -5.67
N ASP A 3 15.56 18.86 -5.30
CA ASP A 3 14.70 19.85 -4.66
C ASP A 3 13.54 20.31 -5.55
N ASP A 4 13.80 20.51 -6.85
CA ASP A 4 12.74 20.86 -7.80
C ASP A 4 11.70 19.74 -7.92
N ARG A 5 12.14 18.47 -7.92
CA ARG A 5 11.23 17.30 -7.97
C ARG A 5 10.41 17.19 -6.68
N ALA A 6 11.04 17.41 -5.52
CA ALA A 6 10.34 17.38 -4.24
C ALA A 6 9.29 18.51 -4.14
N THR A 7 9.63 19.70 -4.64
CA THR A 7 8.72 20.84 -4.66
C THR A 7 7.53 20.60 -5.60
N ASP A 8 7.77 20.06 -6.79
CA ASP A 8 6.70 19.73 -7.72
C ASP A 8 5.81 18.58 -7.20
N ALA A 9 6.39 17.54 -6.60
CA ALA A 9 5.61 16.48 -5.96
C ALA A 9 4.72 17.01 -4.83
N LEU A 10 5.22 17.94 -4.00
CA LEU A 10 4.42 18.57 -2.96
C LEU A 10 3.29 19.43 -3.54
N ARG A 11 3.56 20.14 -4.65
CA ARG A 11 2.54 20.90 -5.38
C ARG A 11 1.43 19.99 -5.88
N ILE A 12 1.77 18.85 -6.50
CA ILE A 12 0.79 17.84 -6.96
C ILE A 12 -0.08 17.34 -5.80
N LEU A 13 0.52 16.99 -4.65
CA LEU A 13 -0.24 16.55 -3.48
C LEU A 13 -1.24 17.61 -2.99
N ASN A 14 -0.83 18.87 -2.95
CA ASN A 14 -1.67 19.96 -2.46
C ASN A 14 -2.77 20.36 -3.46
N GLU A 15 -2.42 20.49 -4.74
CA GLU A 15 -3.29 21.07 -5.77
C GLU A 15 -4.17 20.02 -6.45
N ASP A 16 -3.61 18.85 -6.76
CA ASP A 16 -4.30 17.84 -7.57
C ASP A 16 -5.02 16.80 -6.70
N PHE A 17 -4.47 16.49 -5.52
CA PHE A 17 -5.04 15.53 -4.56
C PHE A 17 -5.68 16.17 -3.33
N GLY A 18 -5.59 17.50 -3.19
CA GLY A 18 -6.26 18.25 -2.14
C GLY A 18 -5.72 17.99 -0.72
N ILE A 19 -4.49 17.49 -0.59
CA ILE A 19 -3.83 17.45 0.72
C ILE A 19 -3.66 18.88 1.21
N GLN A 20 -4.15 19.17 2.41
CA GLN A 20 -4.11 20.54 2.93
C GLN A 20 -2.66 20.95 3.22
N PRO A 21 -2.25 22.20 2.92
CA PRO A 21 -0.89 22.66 3.17
C PRO A 21 -0.42 22.46 4.63
N GLU A 22 -1.34 22.55 5.59
CA GLU A 22 -1.08 22.33 7.01
C GLU A 22 -0.68 20.88 7.31
N GLN A 23 -1.13 19.91 6.50
CA GLN A 23 -0.77 18.51 6.62
C GLN A 23 0.64 18.21 6.11
N ASN A 24 1.31 19.12 5.40
CA ASN A 24 2.67 18.89 4.89
C ASN A 24 3.70 18.63 6.01
N LEU A 25 3.42 19.09 7.23
CA LEU A 25 4.23 18.78 8.41
C LEU A 25 4.07 17.33 8.90
N LEU A 26 2.89 16.74 8.71
CA LEU A 26 2.54 15.40 9.19
C LEU A 26 2.57 14.33 8.11
N ALA A 27 2.41 14.69 6.84
CA ALA A 27 2.38 13.75 5.72
C ALA A 27 3.64 12.86 5.64
N PRO A 28 4.88 13.38 5.82
CA PRO A 28 6.06 12.53 5.88
C PRO A 28 6.05 11.55 7.05
N VAL A 29 5.52 11.96 8.21
CA VAL A 29 5.39 11.09 9.39
C VAL A 29 4.38 9.98 9.12
N HIS A 30 3.22 10.31 8.55
CA HIS A 30 2.19 9.32 8.21
C HIS A 30 2.70 8.33 7.16
N PHE A 31 3.45 8.81 6.16
CA PHE A 31 4.07 7.96 5.17
C PHE A 31 5.13 7.03 5.77
N GLY A 32 6.01 7.56 6.64
CA GLY A 32 7.04 6.78 7.33
C GLY A 32 6.48 5.75 8.33
N LEU A 33 5.31 6.02 8.90
CA LEU A 33 4.56 5.08 9.75
C LEU A 33 3.61 4.16 8.95
N ALA A 34 3.69 4.19 7.62
CA ALA A 34 2.89 3.39 6.70
C ALA A 34 1.37 3.56 6.83
N VAL A 35 0.87 4.71 7.32
CA VAL A 35 -0.56 4.94 7.57
C VAL A 35 -1.37 4.86 6.28
N ALA A 36 -0.96 5.60 5.24
CA ALA A 36 -1.70 5.65 3.98
C ALA A 36 -1.66 4.29 3.26
N GLN A 37 -0.50 3.63 3.28
CA GLN A 37 -0.26 2.35 2.63
C GLN A 37 -1.11 1.25 3.28
N SER A 38 -1.14 1.21 4.61
CA SER A 38 -1.90 0.20 5.37
C SER A 38 -3.40 0.36 5.22
N ILE A 39 -3.89 1.60 5.25
CA ILE A 39 -5.31 1.88 5.01
C ILE A 39 -5.68 1.53 3.58
N SER A 40 -4.88 1.92 2.58
CA SER A 40 -5.16 1.65 1.18
C SER A 40 -5.26 0.15 0.91
N MET A 41 -4.30 -0.64 1.39
CA MET A 41 -4.28 -2.10 1.22
C MET A 41 -5.46 -2.76 1.94
N THR A 42 -5.67 -2.47 3.23
CA THR A 42 -6.73 -3.12 4.01
C THR A 42 -8.13 -2.75 3.54
N TYR A 43 -8.36 -1.51 3.10
CA TYR A 43 -9.66 -1.06 2.62
C TYR A 43 -9.95 -1.55 1.20
N ALA A 44 -8.94 -1.66 0.33
CA ALA A 44 -9.10 -2.30 -0.97
C ALA A 44 -9.57 -3.77 -0.79
N ASN A 45 -8.93 -4.52 0.12
CA ASN A 45 -9.37 -5.88 0.44
C ASN A 45 -10.78 -5.91 1.04
N ALA A 46 -11.07 -5.03 2.01
CA ALA A 46 -12.36 -5.01 2.69
C ALA A 46 -13.53 -4.66 1.75
N TYR A 47 -13.40 -3.61 0.94
CA TYR A 47 -14.45 -3.20 0.01
C TYR A 47 -14.57 -4.15 -1.17
N GLY A 48 -13.46 -4.69 -1.68
CA GLY A 48 -13.46 -5.71 -2.73
C GLY A 48 -13.85 -7.11 -2.25
N ARG A 49 -14.00 -7.32 -0.94
CA ARG A 49 -14.22 -8.62 -0.28
C ARG A 49 -13.16 -9.67 -0.67
N ALA A 50 -11.93 -9.23 -0.93
CA ALA A 50 -10.83 -10.09 -1.30
C ALA A 50 -10.31 -10.90 -0.10
N GLY A 51 -9.95 -12.15 -0.35
CA GLY A 51 -9.30 -13.03 0.60
C GLY A 51 -7.84 -12.64 0.84
N VAL A 52 -7.26 -13.12 1.94
CA VAL A 52 -5.84 -12.86 2.26
C VAL A 52 -4.89 -13.58 1.29
N GLU A 53 -5.38 -14.65 0.67
CA GLU A 53 -4.72 -15.44 -0.35
C GLU A 53 -4.75 -14.81 -1.73
N ASP A 54 -5.62 -13.82 -1.97
CA ASP A 54 -5.75 -13.16 -3.28
C ASP A 54 -4.57 -12.23 -3.58
N ARG A 55 -3.80 -11.84 -2.55
CA ARG A 55 -2.60 -11.00 -2.67
C ARG A 55 -2.84 -9.77 -3.54
N VAL A 56 -3.91 -9.02 -3.26
CA VAL A 56 -4.28 -7.83 -4.06
C VAL A 56 -3.07 -6.91 -4.23
N CYS A 57 -2.72 -6.62 -5.48
CA CYS A 57 -1.53 -5.84 -5.86
C CYS A 57 -0.19 -6.42 -5.40
N ASP A 58 -0.10 -7.75 -5.31
CA ASP A 58 1.03 -8.50 -4.76
C ASP A 58 1.39 -8.06 -3.34
N LEU A 59 0.40 -7.59 -2.56
CA LEU A 59 0.59 -7.19 -1.18
C LEU A 59 0.14 -8.28 -0.22
N SER A 60 0.96 -8.51 0.80
CA SER A 60 0.68 -9.44 1.88
C SER A 60 1.05 -8.89 3.25
N LEU A 61 0.72 -9.64 4.30
CA LEU A 61 1.04 -9.30 5.67
C LEU A 61 1.96 -10.38 6.26
N ALA A 62 3.14 -9.97 6.76
CA ALA A 62 4.04 -10.90 7.42
C ALA A 62 4.92 -10.20 8.47
N ALA A 63 5.49 -11.01 9.37
CA ALA A 63 6.64 -10.57 10.15
C ALA A 63 7.86 -10.43 9.22
N VAL A 64 8.71 -9.45 9.50
CA VAL A 64 9.93 -9.19 8.75
C VAL A 64 11.12 -9.04 9.68
N ASP A 65 12.31 -9.37 9.20
CA ASP A 65 13.55 -9.18 9.95
C ASP A 65 14.09 -7.74 9.84
N GLY A 66 15.26 -7.49 10.44
CA GLY A 66 15.90 -6.17 10.41
C GLY A 66 16.37 -5.71 9.02
N ALA A 67 16.45 -6.62 8.04
CA ALA A 67 16.73 -6.31 6.65
C ALA A 67 15.45 -6.12 5.81
N GLY A 68 14.27 -6.35 6.41
CA GLY A 68 12.97 -6.25 5.74
C GLY A 68 12.57 -7.52 4.99
N ALA A 69 13.32 -8.62 5.10
CA ALA A 69 12.94 -9.90 4.49
C ALA A 69 11.86 -10.58 5.32
N VAL A 70 10.96 -11.31 4.65
CA VAL A 70 9.91 -12.09 5.33
C VAL A 70 10.53 -13.12 6.26
N ALA A 71 10.04 -13.17 7.50
CA ALA A 71 10.49 -14.08 8.52
C ALA A 71 9.31 -14.79 9.20
N PRO A 72 9.50 -15.99 9.76
CA PRO A 72 8.49 -16.63 10.59
C PRO A 72 8.11 -15.74 11.79
N ILE A 73 6.83 -15.66 12.09
CA ILE A 73 6.36 -14.94 13.29
C ILE A 73 6.83 -15.67 14.55
N ALA A 74 7.48 -14.96 15.46
CA ALA A 74 7.87 -15.52 16.74
C ALA A 74 6.64 -15.67 17.66
N PRO A 75 6.53 -16.72 18.51
CA PRO A 75 5.34 -16.94 19.33
C PRO A 75 4.95 -15.76 20.24
N GLY A 76 5.94 -15.01 20.75
CA GLY A 76 5.66 -13.81 21.56
C GLY A 76 5.09 -12.65 20.74
N VAL A 77 5.51 -12.53 19.48
CA VAL A 77 5.00 -11.54 18.51
C VAL A 77 3.57 -11.90 18.12
N GLU A 78 3.30 -13.19 17.87
CA GLU A 78 1.96 -13.71 17.58
C GLU A 78 0.99 -13.48 18.75
N ALA A 79 1.40 -13.77 19.98
CA ALA A 79 0.57 -13.52 21.17
C ALA A 79 0.28 -12.02 21.38
N ALA A 80 1.27 -11.15 21.12
CA ALA A 80 1.08 -9.71 21.15
C ALA A 80 0.09 -9.27 20.06
N LEU A 81 0.28 -9.73 18.82
CA LEU A 81 -0.63 -9.44 17.71
C LEU A 81 -2.07 -9.82 18.05
N PHE A 82 -2.29 -11.02 18.58
CA PHE A 82 -3.62 -11.46 19.03
C PHE A 82 -4.25 -10.54 20.07
N SER A 83 -3.42 -9.92 20.93
CA SER A 83 -3.89 -9.11 22.05
C SER A 83 -4.12 -7.64 21.71
N ILE A 84 -3.29 -7.05 20.83
CA ILE A 84 -3.28 -5.60 20.58
C ILE A 84 -3.58 -5.18 19.15
N SER A 85 -3.66 -6.12 18.20
CA SER A 85 -3.90 -5.77 16.80
C SER A 85 -5.32 -5.28 16.57
N ASN A 86 -5.44 -4.24 15.76
CA ASN A 86 -6.71 -3.76 15.21
C ASN A 86 -6.93 -4.22 13.75
N GLY A 87 -6.07 -5.11 13.24
CA GLY A 87 -6.11 -5.59 11.85
C GLY A 87 -5.43 -4.65 10.83
N ILE A 88 -4.84 -3.54 11.26
CA ILE A 88 -4.14 -2.60 10.38
C ILE A 88 -2.63 -2.68 10.65
N PRO A 89 -1.79 -3.11 9.68
CA PRO A 89 -0.34 -3.06 9.83
C PRO A 89 0.16 -1.60 9.85
N PRO A 90 1.42 -1.33 10.23
CA PRO A 90 2.29 -2.19 11.02
C PRO A 90 1.70 -2.38 12.42
N SER A 91 1.53 -3.63 12.85
CA SER A 91 0.98 -3.97 14.18
C SER A 91 1.73 -5.14 14.76
N ALA A 92 2.26 -4.98 15.98
CA ALA A 92 2.98 -6.02 16.72
C ALA A 92 3.99 -6.80 15.85
N GLY A 93 4.83 -6.11 15.07
CA GLY A 93 5.87 -6.73 14.24
C GLY A 93 5.41 -7.35 12.91
N VAL A 94 4.10 -7.35 12.61
CA VAL A 94 3.56 -7.69 11.28
C VAL A 94 3.47 -6.42 10.44
N ASN A 95 3.98 -6.47 9.22
CA ASN A 95 4.11 -5.36 8.28
C ASN A 95 3.45 -5.70 6.94
N ILE A 96 3.33 -4.70 6.07
CA ILE A 96 2.98 -4.92 4.66
C ILE A 96 4.21 -5.40 3.92
N VAL A 97 4.07 -6.47 3.17
CA VAL A 97 5.11 -7.02 2.30
C VAL A 97 4.67 -6.86 0.86
N TYR A 98 5.58 -6.40 0.01
CA TYR A 98 5.41 -6.47 -1.44
C TYR A 98 6.04 -7.79 -1.91
N ASP A 99 5.17 -8.74 -2.27
CA ASP A 99 5.56 -10.08 -2.71
C ASP A 99 6.24 -10.05 -4.09
N GLY A 100 5.87 -9.09 -4.94
CA GLY A 100 6.46 -8.83 -6.25
C GLY A 100 7.72 -7.94 -6.23
N ALA A 101 8.26 -7.63 -5.04
CA ALA A 101 9.49 -6.84 -4.93
C ALA A 101 10.66 -7.50 -5.67
N ASP A 102 11.54 -6.68 -6.25
CA ASP A 102 12.72 -7.18 -6.96
C ASP A 102 13.62 -8.00 -6.03
N GLY A 103 14.07 -9.15 -6.52
CA GLY A 103 14.85 -10.14 -5.78
C GLY A 103 14.02 -11.09 -4.88
N GLN A 104 13.25 -10.55 -3.92
CA GLN A 104 12.47 -11.35 -2.96
C GLN A 104 11.34 -10.55 -2.29
N PRO A 105 10.29 -11.21 -1.77
CA PRO A 105 9.27 -10.56 -0.95
C PRO A 105 9.89 -9.74 0.18
N THR A 106 9.59 -8.44 0.20
CA THR A 106 10.25 -7.48 1.07
C THR A 106 9.23 -6.55 1.72
N ASN A 107 9.53 -6.10 2.94
CA ASN A 107 8.75 -5.07 3.62
C ASN A 107 8.56 -3.86 2.69
N LEU A 108 7.32 -3.39 2.52
CA LEU A 108 6.97 -2.39 1.50
C LEU A 108 7.89 -1.15 1.51
N PRO A 109 8.23 -0.52 2.65
CA PRO A 109 9.11 0.65 2.67
C PRO A 109 10.56 0.40 2.25
N ALA A 110 11.01 -0.85 2.29
CA ALA A 110 12.35 -1.28 1.90
C ALA A 110 12.36 -1.95 0.50
N SER A 111 11.21 -1.99 -0.18
CA SER A 111 11.06 -2.73 -1.43
C SER A 111 11.51 -1.92 -2.63
N ALA A 112 12.08 -2.63 -3.61
CA ALA A 112 12.31 -2.11 -4.95
C ALA A 112 11.28 -2.66 -5.93
N SER A 113 10.78 -1.82 -6.83
CA SER A 113 9.82 -2.24 -7.85
C SER A 113 10.51 -2.81 -9.09
N PRO A 114 10.03 -3.93 -9.67
CA PRO A 114 10.57 -4.47 -10.92
C PRO A 114 10.56 -3.47 -12.08
N SER A 115 9.56 -2.59 -12.16
CA SER A 115 9.46 -1.61 -13.25
C SER A 115 10.56 -0.54 -13.22
N THR A 116 11.06 -0.18 -12.03
CA THR A 116 12.04 0.90 -11.85
C THR A 116 13.42 0.38 -11.49
N ASN A 117 13.52 -0.83 -10.93
CA ASN A 117 14.70 -1.40 -10.30
C ASN A 117 15.32 -0.46 -9.25
N GLN A 118 14.48 0.31 -8.53
CA GLN A 118 14.88 1.27 -7.52
C GLN A 118 14.13 1.03 -6.20
N LEU A 119 14.77 1.35 -5.07
CA LEU A 119 14.13 1.39 -3.76
C LEU A 119 13.11 2.54 -3.71
N ASP A 120 11.88 2.23 -4.11
CA ASP A 120 10.81 3.19 -4.37
C ASP A 120 9.54 2.89 -3.57
N TYR A 121 9.69 2.16 -2.47
CA TYR A 121 8.60 1.80 -1.55
C TYR A 121 7.54 0.90 -2.20
N GLY A 122 7.93 0.08 -3.18
CA GLY A 122 6.99 -0.79 -3.90
C GLY A 122 6.00 0.02 -4.73
N LEU A 123 6.51 1.01 -5.47
CA LEU A 123 5.73 1.88 -6.36
C LEU A 123 4.73 1.11 -7.24
N ASP A 124 5.13 -0.04 -7.81
CA ASP A 124 4.24 -0.86 -8.65
C ASP A 124 2.97 -1.30 -7.90
N ALA A 125 3.10 -1.79 -6.67
CA ALA A 125 1.97 -2.19 -5.84
C ALA A 125 1.09 -0.99 -5.44
N LEU A 126 1.71 0.16 -5.15
CA LEU A 126 0.98 1.39 -4.80
C LEU A 126 0.21 1.95 -6.00
N LEU A 127 0.78 1.89 -7.21
CA LEU A 127 0.09 2.26 -8.44
C LEU A 127 -1.06 1.30 -8.76
N CYS A 128 -0.90 0.00 -8.51
CA CYS A 128 -1.99 -0.96 -8.61
C CYS A 128 -3.15 -0.61 -7.65
N LEU A 129 -2.87 -0.36 -6.37
CA LEU A 129 -3.92 0.04 -5.41
C LEU A 129 -4.63 1.32 -5.84
N ARG A 130 -3.86 2.31 -6.33
CA ARG A 130 -4.42 3.54 -6.87
C ARG A 130 -5.32 3.28 -8.07
N SER A 131 -4.89 2.39 -8.98
CA SER A 131 -5.63 2.03 -10.18
C SER A 131 -6.97 1.37 -9.84
N LEU A 132 -6.96 0.40 -8.92
CA LEU A 132 -8.17 -0.25 -8.41
C LEU A 132 -9.15 0.74 -7.78
N ALA A 133 -8.64 1.68 -6.98
CA ALA A 133 -9.48 2.68 -6.31
C ALA A 133 -10.14 3.68 -7.28
N GLN A 134 -9.48 4.00 -8.41
CA GLN A 134 -10.02 4.93 -9.41
C GLN A 134 -10.74 4.24 -10.59
N GLY A 135 -10.58 2.93 -10.75
CA GLY A 135 -11.18 2.15 -11.84
C GLY A 135 -10.46 2.25 -13.20
N SER A 136 -9.26 2.81 -13.22
CA SER A 136 -8.43 2.97 -14.44
C SER A 136 -6.95 2.94 -14.07
N ASP A 137 -6.08 2.62 -15.03
CA ASP A 137 -4.64 2.59 -14.82
C ASP A 137 -4.11 3.96 -14.37
N ALA A 138 -3.44 4.01 -13.22
CA ALA A 138 -3.01 5.24 -12.56
C ALA A 138 -1.96 6.05 -13.34
N VAL A 139 -1.26 5.42 -14.29
CA VAL A 139 -0.18 6.06 -15.05
C VAL A 139 -0.67 6.52 -16.43
N SER A 140 -1.38 5.67 -17.14
CA SER A 140 -1.82 5.87 -18.52
C SER A 140 -3.26 6.37 -18.64
N GLY A 141 -4.08 6.16 -17.60
CA GLY A 141 -5.52 6.45 -17.62
C GLY A 141 -6.34 5.46 -18.45
N ALA A 142 -5.74 4.37 -18.93
CA ALA A 142 -6.44 3.34 -19.68
C ALA A 142 -7.43 2.55 -18.80
N ASP A 143 -8.45 1.97 -19.42
CA ASP A 143 -9.41 1.12 -18.73
C ASP A 143 -8.73 -0.15 -18.19
N LEU A 144 -9.01 -0.51 -16.94
CA LEU A 144 -8.62 -1.79 -16.37
C LEU A 144 -9.30 -2.93 -17.14
N GLN A 145 -8.67 -4.11 -17.14
CA GLN A 145 -9.16 -5.29 -17.85
C GLN A 145 -9.15 -6.52 -16.95
N GLY A 146 -9.97 -7.51 -17.28
CA GLY A 146 -9.99 -8.81 -16.59
C GLY A 146 -10.29 -8.68 -15.09
N SER A 147 -9.56 -9.43 -14.27
CA SER A 147 -9.74 -9.49 -12.81
C SER A 147 -9.62 -8.13 -12.13
N ASP A 148 -8.76 -7.25 -12.64
CA ASP A 148 -8.55 -5.93 -12.03
C ASP A 148 -9.76 -5.02 -12.24
N ALA A 149 -10.42 -5.11 -13.40
CA ALA A 149 -11.66 -4.39 -13.67
C ALA A 149 -12.82 -4.90 -12.81
N GLU A 150 -12.92 -6.22 -12.64
CA GLU A 150 -13.91 -6.87 -11.78
C GLU A 150 -13.70 -6.46 -10.31
N LEU A 151 -12.45 -6.50 -9.83
CA LEU A 151 -12.10 -6.12 -8.46
C LEU A 151 -12.31 -4.62 -8.22
N ALA A 152 -11.92 -3.75 -9.17
CA ALA A 152 -12.18 -2.32 -9.06
C ALA A 152 -13.68 -2.01 -8.99
N THR A 153 -14.50 -2.73 -9.76
CA THR A 153 -15.97 -2.62 -9.70
C THR A 153 -16.49 -3.05 -8.33
N ALA A 154 -16.04 -4.20 -7.82
CA ALA A 154 -16.42 -4.70 -6.49
C ALA A 154 -16.02 -3.73 -5.38
N ILE A 155 -14.83 -3.13 -5.45
CA ILE A 155 -14.37 -2.10 -4.51
C ILE A 155 -15.29 -0.87 -4.57
N ALA A 156 -15.63 -0.38 -5.76
CA ALA A 156 -16.51 0.77 -5.92
C ALA A 156 -17.92 0.51 -5.37
N GLU A 157 -18.47 -0.68 -5.62
CA GLU A 157 -19.75 -1.14 -5.06
C GLU A 157 -19.69 -1.23 -3.53
N GLY A 158 -18.63 -1.85 -2.97
CA GLY A 158 -18.44 -1.96 -1.53
C GLY A 158 -18.31 -0.60 -0.83
N ILE A 159 -17.68 0.38 -1.46
CA ILE A 159 -17.64 1.77 -0.98
C ILE A 159 -19.05 2.38 -0.98
N ALA A 160 -19.85 2.14 -2.03
CA ALA A 160 -21.20 2.67 -2.15
C ALA A 160 -22.16 2.08 -1.11
N GLU A 161 -21.97 0.83 -0.70
CA GLU A 161 -22.79 0.17 0.33
C GLU A 161 -22.70 0.82 1.72
N VAL A 162 -21.58 1.49 2.03
CA VAL A 162 -21.30 2.06 3.37
C VAL A 162 -21.37 3.59 3.45
N ARG A 163 -21.82 4.24 2.37
CA ARG A 163 -21.97 5.70 2.28
C ARG A 163 -23.40 6.15 2.56
#